data_AF-A0A9D6WZI5-F1
#
_entry.id   AF-A0A9D6WZI5-F1
#
_cell.length_a   1.000
_cell.length_b   1.000
_cell.length_c   1.000
_cell.angle_alpha   90.00
_cell.angle_beta   90.00
_cell.angle_gamma   90.00
#
_symmetry.space_group_name_H-M   'P 1'
#
loop_
_entity.id
_entity.type
_entity.pdbx_description
1 polymer ?
#
loop_
_entity_poly.entity_id
_entity_poly.type
_entity_poly.pdbx_seq_one_letter_code
_entity_poly.pdbx_strand_id
1 'polypeptide(L)'
;MSTFVVRRLAAVRCGVARLAGALPLGTRVLALVLLSAAAPASAQIDEAASERLMRSSGLWEQLGATAAGARAGIEAAANNRLTPLSAEEVQRLLRATDAAFAAETLRPAVRRALAARVLPAHLEAIDAWLGGDLGRRITAIEVAASRPDRDSERTIRAGIARLREAPEARRRLIENLVESTRSAEAITNMTINVAVAVQRGMASVKPDGPAAPVATLREAFAAQRAQMQQAYRGMSQALFAEMYQGLAEADLASYLEFLRSAAGQQFLDATMQAMEQALVEAAERLGTRLPGVRPGANT
;
A
#
# COMPACT_ATOMS: atom_id res chain seq x y z
N MET A 1 -42.90 -30.77 -38.01
CA MET A 1 -41.95 -30.41 -39.10
C MET A 1 -40.55 -30.61 -38.56
N SER A 2 -40.07 -31.82 -38.25
CA SER A 2 -40.13 -33.14 -38.90
C SER A 2 -39.33 -33.24 -40.19
N THR A 3 -38.05 -33.59 -40.02
CA THR A 3 -37.34 -34.75 -40.60
C THR A 3 -37.56 -35.13 -42.07
N PHE A 4 -36.46 -35.19 -42.82
CA PHE A 4 -36.22 -36.11 -43.95
C PHE A 4 -34.82 -36.72 -43.71
N VAL A 5 -34.66 -37.96 -43.20
CA VAL A 5 -34.79 -39.30 -43.84
C VAL A 5 -33.59 -39.60 -44.77
N VAL A 6 -32.51 -40.27 -44.29
CA VAL A 6 -32.23 -41.76 -44.29
C VAL A 6 -31.44 -42.18 -45.56
N ARG A 7 -30.27 -42.86 -45.53
CA ARG A 7 -29.97 -44.30 -45.24
C ARG A 7 -28.42 -44.47 -45.35
N ARG A 8 -27.65 -45.02 -44.37
CA ARG A 8 -27.27 -46.44 -44.09
C ARG A 8 -26.76 -47.20 -45.34
N LEU A 9 -25.62 -47.92 -45.41
CA LEU A 9 -24.93 -48.93 -44.55
C LEU A 9 -23.46 -49.09 -45.06
N ALA A 10 -22.43 -49.19 -44.22
CA ALA A 10 -21.77 -50.39 -43.63
C ALA A 10 -20.77 -51.17 -44.52
N ALA A 11 -19.50 -51.24 -44.06
CA ALA A 11 -18.52 -52.36 -44.08
C ALA A 11 -17.12 -51.77 -43.78
N VAL A 12 -16.41 -52.00 -42.67
CA VAL A 12 -15.91 -53.22 -41.98
C VAL A 12 -14.63 -53.82 -42.59
N ARG A 13 -13.52 -53.60 -41.86
CA ARG A 13 -12.37 -54.48 -41.52
C ARG A 13 -11.13 -54.63 -42.42
N CYS A 14 -10.00 -54.59 -41.67
CA CYS A 14 -8.76 -55.39 -41.77
C CYS A 14 -7.85 -55.17 -42.99
N GLY A 15 -6.52 -55.24 -42.89
CA GLY A 15 -5.68 -55.76 -41.83
C GLY A 15 -4.20 -55.42 -42.03
N VAL A 16 -3.44 -55.83 -41.03
CA VAL A 16 -1.98 -55.70 -40.86
C VAL A 16 -1.24 -56.68 -41.79
N ALA A 17 -0.07 -56.26 -42.31
CA ALA A 17 1.22 -57.00 -42.24
C ALA A 17 2.15 -56.87 -43.48
N ARG A 18 3.43 -56.58 -43.16
CA ARG A 18 4.68 -57.17 -43.71
C ARG A 18 5.15 -56.69 -45.10
N LEU A 19 6.44 -56.44 -45.40
CA LEU A 19 7.75 -56.96 -44.96
C LEU A 19 8.87 -55.92 -45.30
N ALA A 20 9.86 -55.70 -44.43
CA ALA A 20 11.27 -56.14 -44.54
C ALA A 20 12.22 -55.27 -45.40
N GLY A 21 13.41 -54.96 -44.85
CA GLY A 21 14.62 -54.74 -45.65
C GLY A 21 15.56 -53.59 -45.24
N ALA A 22 16.64 -53.96 -44.53
CA ALA A 22 18.01 -53.45 -44.64
C ALA A 22 18.41 -52.00 -44.21
N LEU A 23 19.30 -51.98 -43.21
CA LEU A 23 20.25 -50.93 -42.74
C LEU A 23 21.30 -50.55 -43.84
N PRO A 24 22.00 -49.38 -43.82
CA PRO A 24 23.04 -49.12 -42.82
C PRO A 24 23.30 -47.67 -42.36
N LEU A 25 24.16 -47.64 -41.32
CA LEU A 25 24.80 -46.54 -40.60
C LEU A 25 25.04 -45.25 -41.39
N GLY A 26 24.49 -44.15 -40.88
CA GLY A 26 24.85 -42.78 -41.26
C GLY A 26 24.74 -41.87 -40.03
N THR A 27 25.88 -41.54 -39.46
CA THR A 27 26.21 -40.44 -38.55
C THR A 27 25.06 -39.45 -38.26
N ARG A 28 24.45 -39.55 -37.07
CA ARG A 28 23.68 -38.45 -36.48
C ARG A 28 24.45 -37.90 -35.28
N VAL A 29 25.24 -36.87 -35.53
CA VAL A 29 25.73 -35.95 -34.50
C VAL A 29 24.50 -35.29 -33.88
N LEU A 30 24.12 -35.74 -32.69
CA LEU A 30 23.10 -35.08 -31.89
C LEU A 30 23.77 -33.87 -31.21
N ALA A 31 23.70 -32.70 -31.84
CA ALA A 31 24.01 -31.44 -31.20
C ALA A 31 22.95 -31.19 -30.11
N LEU A 32 23.30 -31.48 -28.87
CA LEU A 32 22.51 -31.14 -27.71
C LEU A 32 22.59 -29.61 -27.54
N VAL A 33 21.64 -28.88 -28.12
CA VAL A 33 21.43 -27.47 -27.83
C VAL A 33 20.99 -27.39 -26.36
N LEU A 34 21.92 -27.02 -25.48
CA LEU A 34 21.62 -26.53 -24.15
C LEU A 34 20.80 -25.26 -24.32
N LEU A 35 19.48 -25.42 -24.38
CA LEU A 35 18.54 -24.33 -24.20
C LEU A 35 18.66 -23.91 -22.73
N SER A 36 19.60 -23.00 -22.46
CA SER A 36 19.60 -22.22 -21.23
C SER A 36 18.27 -21.49 -21.20
N ALA A 37 17.28 -22.07 -20.52
CA ALA A 37 16.12 -21.35 -20.07
C ALA A 37 16.66 -20.23 -19.18
N ALA A 38 16.81 -19.04 -19.75
CA ALA A 38 16.87 -17.82 -18.98
C ALA A 38 15.56 -17.80 -18.21
N ALA A 39 15.59 -18.31 -16.98
CA ALA A 39 14.55 -18.00 -16.01
C ALA A 39 14.45 -16.47 -16.04
N PRO A 40 13.25 -15.90 -16.20
CA PRO A 40 13.11 -14.46 -16.13
C PRO A 40 13.73 -14.06 -14.80
N ALA A 41 14.82 -13.29 -14.85
CA ALA A 41 15.38 -12.70 -13.64
C ALA A 41 14.20 -12.00 -12.97
N SER A 42 13.79 -12.52 -11.81
CA SER A 42 12.64 -11.97 -11.11
C SER A 42 12.89 -10.47 -10.95
N ALA A 43 11.98 -9.64 -11.45
CA ALA A 43 12.06 -8.18 -11.41
C ALA A 43 11.78 -7.67 -9.98
N GLN A 44 12.51 -8.20 -9.01
CA GLN A 44 12.29 -8.10 -7.59
C GLN A 44 13.63 -8.07 -6.87
N ILE A 45 13.74 -7.25 -5.84
CA ILE A 45 14.92 -7.26 -4.95
C ILE A 45 14.74 -8.35 -3.89
N ASP A 46 15.83 -8.78 -3.27
CA ASP A 46 15.73 -9.72 -2.15
C ASP A 46 15.11 -9.07 -0.89
N GLU A 47 14.63 -9.93 0.00
CA GLU A 47 13.97 -9.51 1.24
C GLU A 47 14.88 -8.72 2.20
N ALA A 48 16.20 -8.93 2.13
CA ALA A 48 17.17 -8.20 2.94
C ALA A 48 17.42 -6.79 2.38
N ALA A 49 17.46 -6.63 1.06
CA ALA A 49 17.51 -5.33 0.39
C ALA A 49 16.25 -4.51 0.69
N SER A 50 15.08 -5.14 0.64
CA SER A 50 13.83 -4.50 1.04
C SER A 50 13.87 -4.01 2.49
N GLU A 51 14.36 -4.81 3.44
CA GLU A 51 14.50 -4.35 4.82
C GLU A 51 15.48 -3.19 4.97
N ARG A 52 16.62 -3.22 4.26
CA ARG A 52 17.57 -2.10 4.25
C ARG A 52 16.89 -0.82 3.76
N LEU A 53 16.13 -0.87 2.67
CA LEU A 53 15.36 0.27 2.16
C LEU A 53 14.33 0.77 3.17
N MET A 54 13.63 -0.13 3.85
CA MET A 54 12.67 0.27 4.89
C MET A 54 13.34 1.02 6.03
N ARG A 55 14.56 0.62 6.41
CA ARG A 55 15.33 1.28 7.48
C ARG A 55 15.89 2.62 7.00
N SER A 56 16.52 2.65 5.83
CA SER A 56 17.15 3.87 5.29
C SER A 56 16.15 4.95 4.91
N SER A 57 14.92 4.59 4.54
CA SER A 57 13.81 5.53 4.30
C SER A 57 13.03 5.93 5.56
N GLY A 58 13.30 5.30 6.70
CA GLY A 58 12.56 5.53 7.94
C GLY A 58 11.19 4.83 8.02
N LEU A 59 10.78 4.11 6.97
CA LEU A 59 9.53 3.34 6.94
C LEU A 59 9.43 2.34 8.09
N TRP A 60 10.56 1.75 8.49
CA TRP A 60 10.64 0.83 9.63
C TRP A 60 10.12 1.45 10.94
N GLU A 61 10.47 2.71 11.19
CA GLU A 61 10.04 3.45 12.39
C GLU A 61 8.59 3.92 12.26
N GLN A 62 8.20 4.44 11.09
CA GLN A 62 6.83 4.89 10.82
C GLN A 62 5.81 3.74 11.01
N LEU A 63 6.16 2.53 10.57
CA LEU A 63 5.36 1.32 10.80
C LEU A 63 5.25 0.96 12.28
N GLY A 64 6.28 1.26 13.08
CA GLY A 64 6.25 1.08 14.53
C GLY A 64 5.24 2.00 15.23
N ALA A 65 5.02 3.20 14.70
CA ALA A 65 4.07 4.17 15.23
C ALA A 65 2.61 3.95 14.77
N THR A 66 2.38 3.10 13.77
CA THR A 66 1.07 2.97 13.11
C THR A 66 -0.03 2.49 14.05
N ALA A 67 0.25 1.52 14.93
CA ALA A 67 -0.73 1.01 15.90
C ALA A 67 -1.22 2.12 16.85
N ALA A 68 -0.32 2.96 17.36
CA ALA A 68 -0.66 4.07 18.24
C ALA A 68 -1.55 5.11 17.53
N GLY A 69 -1.25 5.43 16.27
CA GLY A 69 -2.08 6.30 15.45
C GLY A 69 -3.49 5.73 15.21
N ALA A 70 -3.59 4.44 14.89
CA ALA A 70 -4.87 3.75 14.71
C ALA A 70 -5.69 3.75 16.01
N ARG A 71 -5.05 3.51 17.16
CA ARG A 71 -5.65 3.59 18.50
C ARG A 71 -6.21 4.98 18.79
N ALA A 72 -5.42 6.03 18.57
CA ALA A 72 -5.87 7.41 18.77
C ALA A 72 -7.10 7.74 17.90
N GLY A 73 -7.14 7.23 16.66
CA GLY A 73 -8.31 7.36 15.78
C GLY A 73 -9.57 6.67 16.34
N ILE A 74 -9.42 5.46 16.88
CA ILE A 74 -10.54 4.77 17.54
C ILE A 74 -11.00 5.50 18.80
N GLU A 75 -10.09 5.97 19.64
CA GLU A 75 -10.42 6.71 20.86
C GLU A 75 -11.16 8.01 20.54
N ALA A 76 -10.70 8.75 19.51
CA ALA A 76 -11.39 9.94 19.02
C ALA A 76 -12.80 9.61 18.48
N ALA A 77 -12.94 8.51 17.72
CA ALA A 77 -14.24 8.07 17.22
C ALA A 77 -15.19 7.62 18.34
N ALA A 78 -14.69 6.91 19.35
CA ALA A 78 -15.48 6.45 20.49
C ALA A 78 -15.97 7.62 21.37
N ASN A 79 -15.18 8.69 21.46
CA ASN A 79 -15.59 9.93 22.13
C ASN A 79 -16.62 10.74 21.32
N ASN A 80 -16.81 10.42 20.03
CA ASN A 80 -17.83 11.03 19.20
C ASN A 80 -19.19 10.33 19.42
N ARG A 81 -20.22 11.10 19.80
CA ARG A 81 -21.51 10.59 20.31
C ARG A 81 -22.45 9.96 19.27
N LEU A 82 -22.00 9.77 18.02
CA LEU A 82 -22.85 9.29 16.92
C LEU A 82 -23.17 7.79 17.01
N THR A 83 -22.37 6.99 17.73
CA THR A 83 -22.72 5.61 18.08
C THR A 83 -22.05 5.25 19.41
N PRO A 84 -22.78 5.21 20.54
CA PRO A 84 -22.17 4.94 21.83
C PRO A 84 -21.74 3.48 21.92
N LEU A 85 -20.42 3.24 21.90
CA LEU A 85 -19.82 1.96 22.28
C LEU A 85 -19.68 1.90 23.81
N SER A 86 -19.94 0.74 24.42
CA SER A 86 -19.60 0.55 25.84
C SER A 86 -18.09 0.60 26.05
N ALA A 87 -17.65 0.94 27.27
CA ALA A 87 -16.23 0.95 27.61
C ALA A 87 -15.55 -0.41 27.33
N GLU A 88 -16.26 -1.51 27.54
CA GLU A 88 -15.76 -2.85 27.23
C GLU A 88 -15.57 -3.08 25.73
N GLU A 89 -16.51 -2.61 24.90
CA GLU A 89 -16.43 -2.70 23.45
C GLU A 89 -15.29 -1.85 22.90
N VAL A 90 -15.10 -0.64 23.43
CA VAL A 90 -13.95 0.21 23.10
C VAL A 90 -12.65 -0.51 23.43
N GLN A 91 -12.53 -1.08 24.63
CA GLN A 91 -11.32 -1.82 25.02
C GLN A 91 -11.06 -3.08 24.18
N ARG A 92 -12.11 -3.81 23.78
CA ARG A 92 -11.97 -4.94 22.84
C ARG A 92 -11.47 -4.48 21.48
N LEU A 93 -12.04 -3.40 20.94
CA LEU A 93 -11.63 -2.82 19.66
C LEU A 93 -10.19 -2.32 19.72
N LEU A 94 -9.77 -1.65 20.79
CA LEU A 94 -8.41 -1.18 20.97
C LEU A 94 -7.38 -2.33 20.98
N ARG A 95 -7.66 -3.43 21.68
CA ARG A 95 -6.80 -4.63 21.63
C ARG A 95 -6.75 -5.26 20.24
N ALA A 96 -7.88 -5.30 19.53
CA ALA A 96 -7.93 -5.82 18.17
C ALA A 96 -7.12 -4.94 17.20
N THR A 97 -7.18 -3.61 17.38
CA THR A 97 -6.39 -2.63 16.64
C THR A 97 -4.89 -2.81 16.91
N ASP A 98 -4.46 -2.92 18.17
CA ASP A 98 -3.05 -3.14 18.49
C ASP A 98 -2.50 -4.39 17.78
N ALA A 99 -3.24 -5.51 17.85
CA ALA A 99 -2.82 -6.75 17.22
C ALA A 99 -2.82 -6.68 15.68
N ALA A 100 -3.79 -5.98 15.08
CA ALA A 100 -3.92 -5.87 13.63
C ALA A 100 -2.83 -4.99 13.01
N PHE A 101 -2.48 -3.89 13.69
CA PHE A 101 -1.53 -2.87 13.23
C PHE A 101 -0.16 -2.94 13.93
N ALA A 102 0.10 -3.99 14.71
CA ALA A 102 1.40 -4.23 15.34
C ALA A 102 2.55 -4.18 14.32
N ALA A 103 3.71 -3.69 14.76
CA ALA A 103 4.90 -3.59 13.92
C ALA A 103 5.34 -4.97 13.41
N GLU A 104 5.20 -5.99 14.23
CA GLU A 104 5.48 -7.41 13.95
C GLU A 104 4.58 -7.96 12.84
N THR A 105 3.40 -7.36 12.67
CA THR A 105 2.46 -7.69 11.59
C THR A 105 2.76 -6.88 10.33
N LEU A 106 2.92 -5.56 10.46
CA LEU A 106 3.04 -4.65 9.32
C LEU A 106 4.41 -4.72 8.64
N ARG A 107 5.52 -4.78 9.41
CA ARG A 107 6.87 -4.76 8.84
C ARG A 107 7.12 -5.95 7.89
N PRO A 108 6.81 -7.20 8.23
CA PRO A 108 6.97 -8.30 7.29
C PRO A 108 6.08 -8.18 6.05
N ALA A 109 4.86 -7.65 6.20
CA ALA A 109 3.94 -7.45 5.06
C ALA A 109 4.49 -6.40 4.08
N VAL A 110 4.91 -5.24 4.58
CA VAL A 110 5.51 -4.18 3.76
C VAL A 110 6.83 -4.64 3.15
N ARG A 111 7.67 -5.36 3.91
CA ARG A 111 8.95 -5.89 3.42
C ARG A 111 8.77 -6.82 2.21
N ARG A 112 7.84 -7.78 2.28
CA ARG A 112 7.51 -8.66 1.14
C ARG A 112 6.94 -7.87 -0.03
N ALA A 113 6.03 -6.94 0.26
CA ALA A 113 5.37 -6.13 -0.75
C ALA A 113 6.36 -5.21 -1.51
N LEU A 114 7.35 -4.65 -0.81
CA LEU A 114 8.44 -3.86 -1.38
C LEU A 114 9.41 -4.71 -2.17
N ALA A 115 9.80 -5.88 -1.65
CA ALA A 115 10.69 -6.81 -2.36
C ALA A 115 10.13 -7.17 -3.74
N ALA A 116 8.81 -7.37 -3.81
CA ALA A 116 8.10 -7.69 -5.03
C ALA A 116 7.90 -6.52 -6.02
N ARG A 117 8.17 -5.27 -5.60
CA ARG A 117 7.80 -4.05 -6.35
C ARG A 117 8.99 -3.16 -6.71
N VAL A 118 10.02 -3.10 -5.87
CA VAL A 118 11.22 -2.31 -6.18
C VAL A 118 11.98 -2.99 -7.31
N LEU A 119 12.25 -2.23 -8.37
CA LEU A 119 12.97 -2.76 -9.52
C LEU A 119 14.47 -2.75 -9.23
N PRO A 120 15.20 -3.87 -9.45
CA PRO A 120 16.64 -3.93 -9.21
C PRO A 120 17.44 -2.83 -9.92
N ALA A 121 16.98 -2.39 -11.09
CA ALA A 121 17.62 -1.33 -11.89
C ALA A 121 17.65 0.05 -11.20
N HIS A 122 16.83 0.28 -10.16
CA HIS A 122 16.81 1.54 -9.41
C HIS A 122 17.45 1.43 -8.02
N LEU A 123 17.76 0.21 -7.55
CA LEU A 123 18.18 -0.04 -6.18
C LEU A 123 19.43 0.77 -5.81
N GLU A 124 20.46 0.76 -6.65
CA GLU A 124 21.71 1.47 -6.39
C GLU A 124 21.49 2.99 -6.24
N ALA A 125 20.68 3.59 -7.12
CA ALA A 125 20.39 5.01 -7.06
C ALA A 125 19.57 5.39 -5.82
N ILE A 126 18.62 4.53 -5.41
CA ILE A 126 17.82 4.72 -4.19
C ILE A 126 18.73 4.62 -2.96
N ASP A 127 19.55 3.57 -2.88
CA ASP A 127 20.48 3.34 -1.76
C ASP A 127 21.50 4.48 -1.64
N ALA A 128 22.07 4.94 -2.75
CA ALA A 128 23.01 6.05 -2.77
C ALA A 128 22.36 7.35 -2.25
N TRP A 129 21.11 7.63 -2.64
CA TRP A 129 20.41 8.83 -2.19
C TRP A 129 20.03 8.77 -0.71
N LEU A 130 19.34 7.71 -0.29
CA LEU A 130 18.93 7.52 1.11
C LEU A 130 20.13 7.41 2.05
N GLY A 131 21.22 6.81 1.55
CA GLY A 131 22.48 6.71 2.26
C GLY A 131 23.29 8.00 2.28
N GLY A 132 22.96 9.02 1.48
CA GLY A 132 23.67 10.30 1.45
C GLY A 132 23.38 11.19 2.66
N ASP A 133 24.20 12.23 2.87
CA ASP A 133 24.05 13.15 4.01
C ASP A 133 22.67 13.81 4.06
N LEU A 134 22.19 14.30 2.90
CA LEU A 134 20.87 14.92 2.80
C LEU A 134 19.73 13.91 2.99
N GLY A 135 19.82 12.73 2.36
CA GLY A 135 18.83 11.66 2.51
C GLY A 135 18.64 11.26 3.97
N ARG A 136 19.74 11.00 4.70
CA ARG A 136 19.70 10.69 6.13
C ARG A 136 19.10 11.81 6.99
N ARG A 137 19.42 13.07 6.69
CA ARG A 137 18.84 14.23 7.40
C ARG A 137 17.34 14.32 7.18
N ILE A 138 16.88 14.16 5.94
CA ILE A 138 15.45 14.16 5.60
C ILE A 138 14.73 13.01 6.31
N THR A 139 15.26 11.79 6.22
CA THR A 139 14.68 10.64 6.92
C THR A 139 14.59 10.86 8.42
N ALA A 140 15.61 11.44 9.05
CA ALA A 140 15.56 11.75 10.49
C ALA A 140 14.45 12.76 10.82
N ILE A 141 14.26 13.78 9.98
CA ILE A 141 13.17 14.77 10.11
C ILE A 141 11.80 14.09 9.97
N GLU A 142 11.61 13.27 8.94
CA GLU A 142 10.36 12.57 8.66
C GLU A 142 10.01 11.56 9.77
N VAL A 143 10.99 10.79 10.26
CA VAL A 143 10.80 9.89 11.41
C VAL A 143 10.41 10.66 12.66
N ALA A 144 11.06 11.79 12.95
CA ALA A 144 10.68 12.64 14.07
C ALA A 144 9.28 13.25 13.90
N ALA A 145 8.82 13.50 12.68
CA ALA A 145 7.47 13.94 12.38
C ALA A 145 6.40 12.85 12.58
N SER A 146 6.77 11.58 12.43
CA SER A 146 5.85 10.44 12.56
C SER A 146 5.53 9.99 13.99
N ARG A 147 6.09 10.65 15.01
CA ARG A 147 5.91 10.23 16.42
C ARG A 147 4.46 10.45 16.90
N PRO A 148 3.88 9.48 17.62
CA PRO A 148 2.46 9.51 18.00
C PRO A 148 2.11 10.52 19.10
N ASP A 149 3.09 11.06 19.82
CA ASP A 149 2.92 12.06 20.88
C ASP A 149 2.75 13.49 20.36
N ARG A 150 2.81 13.70 19.04
CA ARG A 150 2.68 15.03 18.44
C ARG A 150 1.22 15.48 18.41
N ASP A 151 0.99 16.67 18.97
CA ASP A 151 -0.26 17.41 18.83
C ASP A 151 -0.48 17.79 17.36
N SER A 152 -1.29 16.99 16.68
CA SER A 152 -1.53 17.10 15.23
C SER A 152 -2.20 18.42 14.86
N GLU A 153 -3.14 18.90 15.67
CA GLU A 153 -3.81 20.18 15.40
C GLU A 153 -2.86 21.36 15.55
N ARG A 154 -2.03 21.37 16.60
CA ARG A 154 -0.99 22.40 16.77
C ARG A 154 -0.01 22.37 15.62
N THR A 155 0.43 21.19 15.21
CA THR A 155 1.34 21.01 14.07
C THR A 155 0.74 21.59 12.79
N ILE A 156 -0.53 21.29 12.48
CA ILE A 156 -1.23 21.84 11.32
C ILE A 156 -1.36 23.37 11.41
N ARG A 157 -1.78 23.92 12.56
CA ARG A 157 -1.89 25.38 12.76
C ARG A 157 -0.55 26.08 12.56
N ALA A 158 0.53 25.52 13.10
CA ALA A 158 1.88 26.04 12.97
C ALA A 158 2.38 25.99 11.51
N GLY A 159 2.05 24.93 10.78
CA GLY A 159 2.31 24.80 9.35
C GLY A 159 1.56 25.81 8.49
N ILE A 160 0.28 26.07 8.78
CA ILE A 160 -0.53 27.10 8.11
C ILE A 160 0.09 28.49 8.31
N ALA A 161 0.51 28.82 9.54
CA ALA A 161 1.16 30.08 9.84
C ALA A 161 2.48 30.23 9.05
N ARG A 162 3.30 29.18 9.03
CA ARG A 162 4.54 29.14 8.25
C ARG A 162 4.31 29.35 6.76
N LEU A 163 3.30 28.70 6.18
CA LEU A 163 2.96 28.91 4.77
C LEU A 163 2.58 30.36 4.49
N ARG A 164 1.81 30.99 5.39
CA ARG A 164 1.39 32.39 5.23
C ARG A 164 2.58 33.36 5.25
N GLU A 165 3.57 33.08 6.09
CA GLU A 165 4.76 33.91 6.28
C GLU A 165 5.89 33.58 5.28
N ALA A 166 5.83 32.42 4.63
CA ALA A 166 6.87 31.94 3.75
C ALA A 166 6.98 32.77 2.45
N PRO A 167 8.21 33.05 1.98
CA PRO A 167 8.43 33.57 0.64
C PRO A 167 7.78 32.71 -0.45
N GLU A 168 7.45 33.32 -1.59
CA GLU A 168 6.83 32.62 -2.73
C GLU A 168 7.65 31.40 -3.18
N ALA A 169 8.98 31.51 -3.23
CA ALA A 169 9.87 30.40 -3.59
C ALA A 169 9.69 29.18 -2.67
N ARG A 170 9.67 29.43 -1.35
CA ARG A 170 9.45 28.39 -0.35
C ARG A 170 8.07 27.76 -0.46
N ARG A 171 7.01 28.57 -0.67
CA ARG A 171 5.65 28.04 -0.87
C ARG A 171 5.57 27.12 -2.09
N ARG A 172 6.20 27.49 -3.21
CA ARG A 172 6.27 26.65 -4.41
C ARG A 172 7.01 25.35 -4.17
N LEU A 173 8.12 25.35 -3.41
CA LEU A 173 8.82 24.10 -3.07
C LEU A 173 7.91 23.15 -2.29
N ILE A 174 7.18 23.65 -1.29
CA ILE A 174 6.24 22.82 -0.51
C ILE A 174 5.10 22.29 -1.39
N GLU A 175 4.52 23.13 -2.25
CA GLU A 175 3.49 22.70 -3.19
C GLU A 175 3.99 21.59 -4.12
N ASN A 176 5.15 21.78 -4.74
CA ASN A 176 5.76 20.78 -5.61
C ASN A 176 6.10 19.46 -4.88
N LEU A 177 6.46 19.52 -3.59
CA LEU A 177 6.67 18.32 -2.79
C LEU A 177 5.35 17.57 -2.56
N VAL A 178 4.27 18.28 -2.23
CA VAL A 178 2.94 17.66 -2.06
C VAL A 178 2.47 17.00 -3.36
N GLU A 179 2.71 17.65 -4.50
CA GLU A 179 2.39 17.11 -5.83
C GLU A 179 3.27 15.90 -6.20
N SER A 180 4.60 16.02 -6.03
CA SER A 180 5.53 14.95 -6.41
C SER A 180 5.38 13.71 -5.53
N THR A 181 4.98 13.91 -4.27
CA THR A 181 4.60 12.80 -3.39
C THR A 181 3.19 12.29 -3.65
N ARG A 182 2.32 13.01 -4.37
CA ARG A 182 0.88 12.71 -4.53
C ARG A 182 0.20 12.40 -3.19
N SER A 183 0.58 13.17 -2.16
CA SER A 183 0.18 12.91 -0.78
C SER A 183 -1.34 12.94 -0.60
N ALA A 184 -2.02 13.87 -1.27
CA ALA A 184 -3.47 14.00 -1.18
C ALA A 184 -4.20 12.76 -1.75
N GLU A 185 -3.75 12.28 -2.91
CA GLU A 185 -4.31 11.10 -3.57
C GLU A 185 -4.03 9.84 -2.76
N ALA A 186 -2.81 9.69 -2.25
CA ALA A 186 -2.40 8.55 -1.43
C ALA A 186 -3.20 8.46 -0.12
N ILE A 187 -3.30 9.56 0.63
CA ILE A 187 -4.08 9.61 1.87
C ILE A 187 -5.57 9.35 1.59
N THR A 188 -6.11 9.90 0.49
CA THR A 188 -7.51 9.64 0.09
C THR A 188 -7.74 8.16 -0.19
N ASN A 189 -6.90 7.53 -1.02
CA ASN A 189 -7.03 6.11 -1.36
C ASN A 189 -6.91 5.23 -0.13
N MET A 190 -5.91 5.48 0.71
CA MET A 190 -5.66 4.73 1.92
C MET A 190 -6.84 4.83 2.89
N THR A 191 -7.41 6.03 3.09
CA THR A 191 -8.60 6.24 3.93
C THR A 191 -9.78 5.39 3.44
N ILE A 192 -10.07 5.47 2.14
CA ILE A 192 -11.21 4.76 1.53
C ILE A 192 -11.00 3.24 1.61
N ASN A 193 -9.80 2.77 1.27
CA ASN A 193 -9.50 1.35 1.20
C ASN A 193 -9.45 0.70 2.58
N VAL A 194 -8.92 1.39 3.60
CA VAL A 194 -8.98 0.94 5.00
C VAL A 194 -10.44 0.87 5.48
N ALA A 195 -11.26 1.90 5.22
CA ALA A 195 -12.67 1.89 5.63
C ALA A 195 -13.45 0.73 4.98
N VAL A 196 -13.24 0.51 3.68
CA VAL A 196 -13.84 -0.61 2.94
C VAL A 196 -13.34 -1.96 3.46
N ALA A 197 -12.06 -2.07 3.80
CA ALA A 197 -11.45 -3.27 4.35
C ALA A 197 -12.04 -3.66 5.71
N VAL A 198 -12.18 -2.70 6.62
CA VAL A 198 -12.85 -2.95 7.92
C VAL A 198 -14.28 -3.45 7.69
N GLN A 199 -15.03 -2.79 6.81
CA GLN A 199 -16.41 -3.18 6.49
C GLN A 199 -16.50 -4.58 5.88
N ARG A 200 -15.59 -4.93 4.97
CA ARG A 200 -15.51 -6.28 4.40
C ARG A 200 -15.20 -7.33 5.46
N GLY A 201 -14.25 -7.05 6.33
CA GLY A 201 -13.92 -7.90 7.48
C GLY A 201 -15.15 -8.15 8.34
N MET A 202 -15.91 -7.11 8.69
CA MET A 202 -17.15 -7.22 9.46
C MET A 202 -18.24 -8.05 8.74
N ALA A 203 -18.43 -7.84 7.44
CA ALA A 203 -19.43 -8.55 6.66
C ALA A 203 -19.13 -10.06 6.52
N SER A 204 -17.84 -10.44 6.48
CA SER A 204 -17.43 -11.85 6.35
C SER A 204 -17.83 -12.75 7.53
N VAL A 205 -18.13 -12.14 8.67
CA VAL A 205 -18.40 -12.81 9.96
C VAL A 205 -19.84 -12.60 10.44
N LYS A 206 -20.55 -11.59 9.90
CA LYS A 206 -21.99 -11.37 10.07
C LYS A 206 -22.63 -10.95 8.73
N PRO A 207 -22.88 -11.89 7.81
CA PRO A 207 -23.43 -11.59 6.48
C PRO A 207 -24.80 -10.91 6.53
N ASP A 208 -25.63 -11.26 7.52
CA ASP A 208 -27.01 -10.74 7.69
C ASP A 208 -27.09 -9.55 8.67
N GLY A 209 -25.96 -8.96 9.04
CA GLY A 209 -25.91 -7.80 9.93
C GLY A 209 -26.40 -6.50 9.24
N PRO A 210 -26.74 -5.45 10.02
CA PRO A 210 -27.23 -4.17 9.48
C PRO A 210 -26.15 -3.33 8.76
N ALA A 211 -25.06 -3.96 8.33
CA ALA A 211 -23.91 -3.28 7.78
C ALA A 211 -24.22 -2.85 6.34
N ALA A 212 -23.98 -1.57 6.00
CA ALA A 212 -24.20 -1.08 4.65
C ALA A 212 -23.39 -1.92 3.63
N PRO A 213 -23.95 -2.23 2.44
CA PRO A 213 -23.21 -2.94 1.41
C PRO A 213 -21.91 -2.21 1.09
N VAL A 214 -20.83 -2.98 0.88
CA VAL A 214 -19.51 -2.42 0.51
C VAL A 214 -19.60 -1.50 -0.72
N ALA A 215 -20.51 -1.80 -1.66
CA ALA A 215 -20.77 -0.97 -2.82
C ALA A 215 -21.27 0.43 -2.44
N THR A 216 -22.26 0.53 -1.55
CA THR A 216 -22.82 1.80 -1.07
C THR A 216 -21.76 2.66 -0.37
N LEU A 217 -20.89 2.04 0.43
CA LEU A 217 -19.78 2.75 1.08
C LEU A 217 -18.79 3.32 0.06
N ARG A 218 -18.46 2.57 -0.99
CA ARG A 218 -17.59 3.03 -2.08
C ARG A 218 -18.20 4.20 -2.85
N GLU A 219 -19.49 4.14 -3.15
CA GLU A 219 -20.20 5.23 -3.83
C GLU A 219 -20.21 6.52 -3.00
N ALA A 220 -20.45 6.41 -1.69
CA ALA A 220 -20.40 7.55 -0.77
C ALA A 220 -19.01 8.22 -0.77
N PHE A 221 -17.94 7.42 -0.72
CA PHE A 221 -16.57 7.95 -0.81
C PHE A 221 -16.24 8.50 -2.19
N ALA A 222 -16.72 7.88 -3.27
CA ALA A 222 -16.52 8.38 -4.62
C ALA A 222 -17.11 9.80 -4.80
N ALA A 223 -18.30 10.03 -4.24
CA ALA A 223 -18.95 11.34 -4.27
C ALA A 223 -18.17 12.43 -3.51
N GLN A 224 -17.43 12.06 -2.45
CA GLN A 224 -16.66 12.99 -1.62
C GLN A 224 -15.19 13.10 -2.02
N ARG A 225 -14.73 12.27 -2.96
CA ARG A 225 -13.31 12.07 -3.26
C ARG A 225 -12.57 13.36 -3.60
N ALA A 226 -13.16 14.22 -4.45
CA ALA A 226 -12.54 15.48 -4.84
C ALA A 226 -12.37 16.44 -3.64
N GLN A 227 -13.40 16.52 -2.78
CA GLN A 227 -13.34 17.32 -1.56
C GLN A 227 -12.30 16.78 -0.57
N MET A 228 -12.22 15.45 -0.40
CA MET A 228 -11.19 14.81 0.43
C MET A 228 -9.79 15.13 -0.08
N GLN A 229 -9.55 15.00 -1.40
CA GLN A 229 -8.26 15.34 -1.99
C GLN A 229 -7.89 16.81 -1.78
N GLN A 230 -8.84 17.74 -1.95
CA GLN A 230 -8.59 19.15 -1.68
C GLN A 230 -8.22 19.40 -0.21
N ALA A 231 -8.96 18.80 0.72
CA ALA A 231 -8.69 18.93 2.15
C ALA A 231 -7.30 18.35 2.51
N TYR A 232 -6.99 17.14 2.02
CA TYR A 232 -5.70 16.50 2.27
C TYR A 232 -4.54 17.19 1.57
N ARG A 233 -4.75 17.87 0.43
CA ARG A 233 -3.72 18.71 -0.19
C ARG A 233 -3.34 19.87 0.74
N GLY A 234 -4.33 20.62 1.24
CA GLY A 234 -4.08 21.73 2.17
C GLY A 234 -3.44 21.25 3.48
N MET A 235 -3.90 20.12 4.01
CA MET A 235 -3.30 19.50 5.20
C MET A 235 -1.85 19.08 4.95
N SER A 236 -1.56 18.44 3.81
CA SER A 236 -0.20 18.00 3.45
C SER A 236 0.75 19.19 3.29
N GLN A 237 0.27 20.28 2.67
CA GLN A 237 1.05 21.52 2.56
C GLN A 237 1.43 22.06 3.94
N ALA A 238 0.47 22.13 4.88
CA ALA A 238 0.74 22.59 6.23
C ALA A 238 1.73 21.68 6.96
N LEU A 239 1.53 20.36 6.91
CA LEU A 239 2.42 19.38 7.54
C LEU A 239 3.84 19.45 6.96
N PHE A 240 3.99 19.56 5.64
CA PHE A 240 5.30 19.64 4.99
C PHE A 240 6.01 20.97 5.32
N ALA A 241 5.27 22.07 5.40
CA ALA A 241 5.83 23.36 5.80
C ALA A 241 6.37 23.34 7.25
N GLU A 242 5.67 22.66 8.16
CA GLU A 242 6.13 22.47 9.53
C GLU A 242 7.32 21.51 9.61
N MET A 243 7.21 20.36 8.95
CA MET A 243 8.19 19.28 9.00
C MET A 243 9.54 19.73 8.45
N TYR A 244 9.55 20.40 7.29
CA TYR A 244 10.77 20.81 6.63
C TYR A 244 11.25 22.21 6.99
N GLN A 245 10.65 22.87 7.99
CA GLN A 245 10.95 24.27 8.34
C GLN A 245 12.45 24.58 8.48
N GLY A 246 13.25 23.64 8.99
CA GLY A 246 14.67 23.80 9.23
C GLY A 246 15.58 23.46 8.04
N LEU A 247 15.02 22.98 6.93
CA LEU A 247 15.80 22.67 5.72
C LEU A 247 15.98 23.93 4.86
N ALA A 248 17.19 24.11 4.34
CA ALA A 248 17.48 25.12 3.34
C ALA A 248 16.67 24.90 2.06
N GLU A 249 16.42 25.96 1.28
CA GLU A 249 15.69 25.84 0.02
C GLU A 249 16.43 24.95 -1.00
N ALA A 250 17.77 25.03 -1.04
CA ALA A 250 18.59 24.15 -1.88
C ALA A 250 18.44 22.67 -1.50
N ASP A 251 18.43 22.35 -0.20
CA ASP A 251 18.20 20.98 0.29
C ASP A 251 16.81 20.46 -0.12
N LEU A 252 15.77 21.30 -0.03
CA LEU A 252 14.43 20.93 -0.50
C LEU A 252 14.35 20.75 -2.01
N ALA A 253 15.06 21.59 -2.78
CA ALA A 253 15.12 21.46 -4.23
C ALA A 253 15.80 20.14 -4.63
N SER A 254 16.93 19.78 -4.01
CA SER A 254 17.60 18.49 -4.26
C SER A 254 16.74 17.29 -3.84
N TYR A 255 15.94 17.42 -2.77
CA TYR A 255 14.98 16.38 -2.43
C TYR A 255 13.90 16.21 -3.50
N LEU A 256 13.36 17.33 -3.98
CA LEU A 256 12.36 17.34 -5.05
C LEU A 256 12.92 16.74 -6.36
N GLU A 257 14.17 17.03 -6.70
CA GLU A 257 14.85 16.44 -7.85
C GLU A 257 14.93 14.92 -7.72
N PHE A 258 15.30 14.39 -6.55
CA PHE A 258 15.27 12.95 -6.32
C PHE A 258 13.87 12.37 -6.48
N LEU A 259 12.85 12.97 -5.85
CA LEU A 259 11.46 12.50 -5.95
C LEU A 259 10.93 12.49 -7.39
N ARG A 260 11.46 13.35 -8.26
CA ARG A 260 11.12 13.43 -9.69
C ARG A 260 11.97 12.55 -10.58
N SER A 261 13.08 12.02 -10.09
CA SER A 261 13.91 11.07 -10.82
C SER A 261 13.15 9.74 -11.03
N ALA A 262 13.53 8.98 -12.06
CA ALA A 262 12.93 7.67 -12.31
C ALA A 262 13.05 6.73 -11.08
N ALA A 263 14.20 6.76 -10.40
CA ALA A 263 14.44 5.96 -9.20
C ALA A 263 13.55 6.41 -8.02
N GLY A 264 13.44 7.72 -7.78
CA GLY A 264 12.60 8.26 -6.71
C GLY A 264 11.11 8.02 -6.94
N GLN A 265 10.62 8.21 -8.17
CA GLN A 265 9.23 7.91 -8.53
C GLN A 265 8.92 6.42 -8.36
N GLN A 266 9.80 5.54 -8.83
CA GLN A 266 9.62 4.10 -8.70
C GLN A 266 9.61 3.67 -7.22
N PHE A 267 10.50 4.23 -6.41
CA PHE A 267 10.55 3.94 -4.97
C PHE A 267 9.30 4.45 -4.23
N LEU A 268 8.85 5.66 -4.55
CA LEU A 268 7.63 6.24 -3.99
C LEU A 268 6.40 5.40 -4.33
N ASP A 269 6.25 5.01 -5.61
CA ASP A 269 5.18 4.12 -6.07
C ASP A 269 5.18 2.79 -5.32
N ALA A 270 6.35 2.14 -5.25
CA ALA A 270 6.50 0.86 -4.56
C ALA A 270 6.16 0.97 -3.07
N THR A 271 6.62 2.03 -2.41
CA THR A 271 6.37 2.29 -0.99
C THR A 271 4.89 2.53 -0.71
N MET A 272 4.23 3.39 -1.50
CA MET A 272 2.81 3.68 -1.34
C MET A 272 1.95 2.42 -1.50
N GLN A 273 2.21 1.62 -2.54
CA GLN A 273 1.46 0.39 -2.78
C GLN A 273 1.72 -0.68 -1.72
N ALA A 274 2.96 -0.79 -1.23
CA ALA A 274 3.31 -1.73 -0.18
C ALA A 274 2.63 -1.38 1.16
N MET A 275 2.62 -0.09 1.50
CA MET A 275 1.92 0.43 2.68
C MET A 275 0.42 0.22 2.59
N GLU A 276 -0.18 0.61 1.47
CA GLU A 276 -1.62 0.43 1.23
C GLU A 276 -2.02 -1.04 1.37
N GLN A 277 -1.28 -1.95 0.73
CA GLN A 277 -1.55 -3.39 0.83
C GLN A 277 -1.51 -3.86 2.28
N ALA A 278 -0.44 -3.53 3.03
CA ALA A 278 -0.28 -3.99 4.41
C ALA A 278 -1.38 -3.44 5.34
N LEU A 279 -1.77 -2.18 5.16
CA LEU A 279 -2.82 -1.54 5.96
C LEU A 279 -4.21 -2.06 5.63
N VAL A 280 -4.49 -2.35 4.35
CA VAL A 280 -5.74 -3.01 3.93
C VAL A 280 -5.84 -4.39 4.56
N GLU A 281 -4.80 -5.21 4.47
CA GLU A 281 -4.77 -6.53 5.09
C GLU A 281 -4.95 -6.46 6.63
N ALA A 282 -4.35 -5.46 7.28
CA ALA A 282 -4.53 -5.21 8.71
C ALA A 282 -5.98 -4.80 9.04
N ALA A 283 -6.56 -3.91 8.25
CA ALA A 283 -7.92 -3.42 8.41
C ALA A 283 -8.97 -4.53 8.19
N GLU A 284 -8.77 -5.43 7.23
CA GLU A 284 -9.62 -6.61 7.05
C GLU A 284 -9.58 -7.52 8.28
N ARG A 285 -8.37 -7.79 8.82
CA ARG A 285 -8.20 -8.56 10.07
C ARG A 285 -8.82 -7.89 11.28
N LEU A 286 -8.81 -6.56 11.34
CA LEU A 286 -9.53 -5.83 12.37
C LEU A 286 -11.04 -6.05 12.24
N GLY A 287 -11.57 -5.90 11.01
CA GLY A 287 -12.98 -6.06 10.72
C GLY A 287 -13.54 -7.42 11.11
N THR A 288 -12.79 -8.51 10.92
CA THR A 288 -13.23 -9.86 11.33
C THR A 288 -13.35 -10.04 12.84
N ARG A 289 -12.73 -9.15 13.64
CA ARG A 289 -12.75 -9.15 15.11
C ARG A 289 -13.77 -8.18 15.71
N LEU A 290 -14.37 -7.34 14.88
CA LEU A 290 -15.44 -6.41 15.27
C LEU A 290 -16.86 -6.99 15.51
N PRO A 291 -17.29 -8.15 14.99
CA PRO A 291 -18.66 -8.67 15.22
C PRO A 291 -18.89 -9.21 16.64
N GLY A 292 -18.44 -8.49 17.67
CA GLY A 292 -18.76 -8.69 19.09
C GLY A 292 -19.30 -7.43 19.77
N VAL A 293 -19.54 -6.35 19.03
CA VAL A 293 -20.25 -5.15 19.51
C VAL A 293 -21.74 -5.45 19.44
N ARG A 294 -22.43 -5.51 20.58
CA ARG A 294 -23.89 -5.71 20.58
C ARG A 294 -24.54 -4.37 20.24
N PRO A 295 -25.64 -4.32 19.47
CA PRO A 295 -26.52 -3.16 19.51
C PRO A 295 -26.91 -2.96 20.97
N GLY A 296 -26.76 -1.74 21.49
CA GLY A 296 -27.19 -1.40 22.84
C GLY A 296 -28.59 -1.95 23.08
N ALA A 297 -28.70 -2.83 24.07
CA ALA A 297 -30.00 -3.21 24.59
C ALA A 297 -30.59 -1.94 25.20
N ASN A 298 -31.51 -1.31 24.48
CA ASN A 298 -32.47 -0.41 25.10
C ASN A 298 -33.34 -1.28 26.02
N THR A 299 -32.99 -1.30 27.31
CA THR A 299 -33.92 -1.57 28.41
C THR A 299 -34.34 -0.24 28.99
#